data_AF-A0A4R4BLB2-F1
#
_entry.id   AF-A0A4R4BLB2-F1
#
_cell.length_a   1.000
_cell.length_b   1.000
_cell.length_c   1.000
_cell.angle_alpha   90.00
_cell.angle_beta   90.00
_cell.angle_gamma   90.00
#
_symmetry.space_group_name_H-M   'P 1'
#
loop_
_entity.id
_entity.type
_entity.pdbx_description
1 polymer ?
#
loop_
_entity_poly.entity_id
_entity_poly.type
_entity_poly.pdbx_seq_one_letter_code
_entity_poly.pdbx_strand_id
1 'polypeptide(L)'
;MYKVTMINDGIETMIHSSHADGLKLASGVIKKEINLIDSFNFSFFMNNPGFHKIKPLKTLINVLNTKTGKYEFEGRVLGPSKNMDNTGLHSDSYECEGELGYLHDSVQRHMEFRGTPFELLTKIINYHNLQVESYKQFRIGNITATNSTNNLYLYLSAEKDTFDTIKEKLIDKLNGELQIRKVNGVRFLDLVNRIGEDKSTDIRIAKNLISMSCDIDPTQIVTRLTPLGARVESKEEGATDASEARLTIEAVNNGVPYLDDKALIHDFGIQGKSITWDDVTIVSNLLSKGREWFLNQKVTHVQYKISALDLFLLGLDMDSFEIGNSHQVKNPIMGIDERLRIIGKSLDINSPQNASLTIGDKFKTLNQYQSDLQKSTQNIEGLQNTVFKQTTKISSLSTSLDEAKQELQTLKESVGNVDLQLIIKSVFDLENTLKQIEGEIQNLPTAESVLQIQKDIEKNAQNITVVSEKVDMVEKNIETISKSIEKVQSDLQSVDKRVTALEGTGGA
;
A
#
# COMPACT_ATOMS: atom_id res chain seq x y z
N MET A 1 -2.76 7.05 25.12
CA MET A 1 -4.18 7.28 24.76
C MET A 1 -5.00 5.99 24.82
N TYR A 2 -4.36 4.83 24.78
CA TYR A 2 -5.06 3.56 24.79
C TYR A 2 -5.02 2.92 26.18
N LYS A 3 -5.96 2.01 26.41
CA LYS A 3 -5.97 1.06 27.52
C LYS A 3 -5.99 -0.33 26.90
N VAL A 4 -5.05 -1.19 27.32
CA VAL A 4 -5.04 -2.60 26.92
C VAL A 4 -5.42 -3.44 28.11
N THR A 5 -6.47 -4.23 27.95
CA THR A 5 -6.97 -5.17 28.96
C THR A 5 -6.78 -6.59 28.46
N MET A 6 -6.15 -7.40 29.31
CA MET A 6 -6.09 -8.85 29.18
C MET A 6 -7.25 -9.47 29.95
N ILE A 7 -7.93 -10.45 29.36
CA ILE A 7 -9.05 -11.15 30.00
C ILE A 7 -8.76 -12.65 30.04
N ASN A 8 -8.75 -13.21 31.24
CA ASN A 8 -8.60 -14.64 31.49
C ASN A 8 -9.74 -15.12 32.35
N ASP A 9 -10.53 -16.08 31.86
CA ASP A 9 -11.61 -16.70 32.63
C ASP A 9 -12.59 -15.64 33.23
N GLY A 10 -12.84 -14.56 32.48
CA GLY A 10 -13.69 -13.43 32.89
C GLY A 10 -13.01 -12.38 33.79
N ILE A 11 -11.77 -12.60 34.21
CA ILE A 11 -11.00 -11.67 35.03
C ILE A 11 -10.24 -10.70 34.13
N GLU A 12 -10.57 -9.41 34.22
CA GLU A 12 -9.86 -8.34 33.53
C GLU A 12 -8.59 -7.94 34.28
N THR A 13 -7.47 -7.85 33.55
CA THR A 13 -6.19 -7.35 34.03
C THR A 13 -5.72 -6.27 33.07
N MET A 14 -5.54 -5.05 33.56
CA MET A 14 -4.96 -3.97 32.75
C MET A 14 -3.46 -4.24 32.56
N ILE A 15 -3.02 -4.29 31.30
CA ILE A 15 -1.62 -4.53 30.92
C ILE A 15 -1.00 -3.34 30.17
N HIS A 16 -1.78 -2.30 29.88
CA HIS A 16 -1.32 -1.02 29.33
C HIS A 16 -2.21 0.12 29.83
N SER A 17 -1.58 1.21 30.23
CA SER A 17 -2.25 2.47 30.55
C SER A 17 -1.62 3.60 29.75
N SER A 18 -2.36 4.69 29.55
CA SER A 18 -1.84 5.89 28.89
C SER A 18 -0.83 6.67 29.75
N HIS A 19 -0.68 6.33 31.03
CA HIS A 19 0.22 7.00 31.95
C HIS A 19 1.64 6.42 31.81
N ALA A 20 2.65 7.24 32.11
CA ALA A 20 4.04 6.79 32.16
C ALA A 20 4.31 6.02 33.46
N ASP A 21 3.67 4.86 33.61
CA ASP A 21 3.80 3.97 34.75
C ASP A 21 4.42 2.61 34.33
N GLY A 22 4.67 1.73 35.29
CA GLY A 22 5.20 0.39 35.04
C GLY A 22 4.28 -0.54 34.25
N LEU A 23 3.06 -0.13 33.91
CA LEU A 23 2.13 -0.89 33.09
C LEU A 23 2.33 -0.65 31.60
N LYS A 24 3.17 0.31 31.18
CA LYS A 24 3.32 0.63 29.77
C LYS A 24 3.93 -0.54 28.97
N LEU A 25 3.22 -0.96 27.93
CA LEU A 25 3.73 -1.93 26.95
C LEU A 25 4.95 -1.35 26.21
N ALA A 26 5.96 -2.18 26.00
CA ALA A 26 7.17 -1.82 25.27
C ALA A 26 6.87 -1.60 23.77
N SER A 27 6.00 -2.43 23.20
CA SER A 27 5.45 -2.26 21.85
C SER A 27 3.98 -2.66 21.82
N GLY A 28 3.22 -2.10 20.87
CA GLY A 28 1.81 -2.44 20.67
C GLY A 28 1.32 -1.90 19.33
N VAL A 29 1.34 -2.75 18.31
CA VAL A 29 0.99 -2.39 16.93
C VAL A 29 -0.24 -3.17 16.51
N ILE A 30 -1.32 -2.45 16.22
CA ILE A 30 -2.54 -2.99 15.61
C ILE A 30 -2.39 -2.89 14.09
N LYS A 31 -2.67 -3.97 13.37
CA LYS A 31 -2.82 -3.97 11.92
C LYS A 31 -4.21 -4.45 11.56
N LYS A 32 -4.82 -3.77 10.62
CA LYS A 32 -6.16 -4.08 10.12
C LYS A 32 -6.17 -3.96 8.61
N GLU A 33 -6.95 -4.79 7.93
CA GLU A 33 -7.12 -4.74 6.48
C GLU A 33 -8.49 -5.33 6.08
N ILE A 34 -9.09 -4.80 5.00
CA ILE A 34 -10.36 -5.31 4.47
C ILE A 34 -10.22 -6.80 4.14
N ASN A 35 -11.19 -7.60 4.57
CA ASN A 35 -11.26 -9.05 4.33
C ASN A 35 -10.10 -9.88 4.92
N LEU A 36 -9.25 -9.29 5.76
CA LEU A 36 -8.27 -10.02 6.57
C LEU A 36 -8.64 -9.97 8.05
N ILE A 37 -8.02 -10.86 8.82
CA ILE A 37 -8.16 -10.87 10.27
C ILE A 37 -7.22 -9.82 10.85
N ASP A 38 -7.77 -8.90 11.64
CA ASP A 38 -7.00 -7.90 12.38
C ASP A 38 -5.93 -8.58 13.25
N SER A 39 -4.78 -7.94 13.43
CA SER A 39 -3.75 -8.41 14.35
C SER A 39 -3.33 -7.34 15.34
N PHE A 40 -2.87 -7.77 16.52
CA PHE A 40 -2.26 -6.90 17.52
C PHE A 40 -1.01 -7.57 18.08
N ASN A 41 0.13 -6.99 17.74
CA ASN A 41 1.44 -7.46 18.18
C ASN A 41 1.93 -6.56 19.31
N PHE A 42 2.20 -7.14 20.46
CA PHE A 42 2.62 -6.37 21.63
C PHE A 42 3.71 -7.07 22.44
N SER A 43 4.42 -6.30 23.26
CA SER A 43 5.40 -6.82 24.20
C SER A 43 5.34 -6.04 25.52
N PHE A 44 5.67 -6.71 26.62
CA PHE A 44 5.82 -6.09 27.93
C PHE A 44 7.02 -6.65 28.68
N PHE A 45 7.47 -5.88 29.67
CA PHE A 45 8.54 -6.31 30.58
C PHE A 45 8.00 -7.22 31.69
N MET A 46 8.90 -7.93 32.37
CA MET A 46 8.58 -8.93 33.40
C MET A 46 7.81 -8.37 34.60
N ASN A 47 7.87 -7.07 34.85
CA ASN A 47 7.13 -6.39 35.91
C ASN A 47 5.66 -6.11 35.55
N ASN A 48 5.23 -6.39 34.31
CA ASN A 48 3.85 -6.17 33.90
C ASN A 48 2.91 -7.21 34.53
N PRO A 49 1.70 -6.83 34.98
CA PRO A 49 0.74 -7.74 35.60
C PRO A 49 0.30 -8.92 34.71
N GLY A 50 0.46 -8.82 33.39
CA GLY A 50 0.17 -9.88 32.42
C GLY A 50 1.27 -10.94 32.29
N PHE A 51 2.45 -10.71 32.85
CA PHE A 51 3.59 -11.63 32.76
C PHE A 51 3.24 -13.00 33.35
N HIS A 52 3.61 -14.08 32.64
CA HIS A 52 3.26 -15.47 32.92
C HIS A 52 1.76 -15.81 33.03
N LYS A 53 0.86 -14.91 32.63
CA LYS A 53 -0.60 -15.15 32.67
C LYS A 53 -1.24 -15.40 31.30
N ILE A 54 -0.46 -15.31 30.22
CA ILE A 54 -0.94 -15.53 28.87
C ILE A 54 -1.14 -17.03 28.63
N LYS A 55 -2.35 -17.39 28.19
CA LYS A 55 -2.78 -18.72 27.78
C LYS A 55 -3.09 -18.65 26.28
N PRO A 56 -2.26 -19.24 25.40
CA PRO A 56 -2.51 -19.33 23.97
C PRO A 56 -3.95 -19.76 23.65
N LEU A 57 -4.57 -19.10 22.66
CA LEU A 57 -5.94 -19.27 22.18
C LEU A 57 -7.07 -18.98 23.20
N LYS A 58 -6.74 -18.72 24.46
CA LYS A 58 -7.72 -18.48 25.54
C LYS A 58 -7.70 -17.07 26.11
N THR A 59 -6.52 -16.47 26.24
CA THR A 59 -6.40 -15.10 26.74
C THR A 59 -6.94 -14.13 25.70
N LEU A 60 -7.93 -13.33 26.10
CA LEU A 60 -8.50 -12.28 25.24
C LEU A 60 -7.80 -10.95 25.48
N ILE A 61 -7.73 -10.14 24.43
CA ILE A 61 -7.12 -8.80 24.48
C ILE A 61 -8.10 -7.80 23.90
N ASN A 62 -8.32 -6.73 24.66
CA ASN A 62 -9.09 -5.57 24.23
C ASN A 62 -8.20 -4.32 24.27
N VAL A 63 -8.17 -3.57 23.17
CA VAL A 63 -7.51 -2.27 23.06
C VAL A 63 -8.56 -1.18 22.92
N LEU A 64 -8.77 -0.40 23.97
CA LEU A 64 -9.74 0.68 24.02
C LEU A 64 -9.05 2.02 23.78
N ASN A 65 -9.56 2.79 22.81
CA ASN A 65 -9.23 4.20 22.67
C ASN A 65 -9.99 5.00 23.74
N THR A 66 -9.29 5.52 24.74
CA THR A 66 -9.95 6.21 25.87
C THR A 66 -10.46 7.60 25.53
N LYS A 67 -10.12 8.15 24.35
CA LYS A 67 -10.64 9.43 23.86
C LYS A 67 -11.95 9.27 23.11
N THR A 68 -12.08 8.24 22.28
CA THR A 68 -13.27 8.00 21.46
C THR A 68 -14.25 7.01 22.09
N GLY A 69 -13.80 6.22 23.07
CA GLY A 69 -14.58 5.12 23.64
C GLY A 69 -14.70 3.90 22.71
N LYS A 70 -14.01 3.90 21.57
CA LYS A 70 -14.04 2.83 20.58
C LYS A 70 -12.97 1.78 20.88
N TYR A 71 -13.32 0.51 20.72
CA TYR A 71 -12.32 -0.56 20.70
C TYR A 71 -11.60 -0.58 19.36
N GLU A 72 -10.29 -0.37 19.39
CA GLU A 72 -9.43 -0.47 18.22
C GLU A 72 -9.03 -1.92 17.94
N PHE A 73 -9.07 -2.81 18.93
CA PHE A 73 -8.82 -4.22 18.71
C PHE A 73 -9.54 -5.04 19.78
N GLU A 74 -10.14 -6.15 19.38
CA GLU A 74 -10.70 -7.17 20.25
C GLU A 74 -10.33 -8.52 19.63
N GLY A 75 -9.84 -9.45 20.42
CA GLY A 75 -9.29 -10.70 19.89
C GLY A 75 -8.68 -11.59 20.94
N ARG A 76 -7.88 -12.56 20.52
CA ARG A 76 -7.18 -13.51 21.40
C ARG A 76 -5.69 -13.59 21.09
N VAL A 77 -4.91 -13.98 22.09
CA VAL A 77 -3.47 -14.23 21.94
C VAL A 77 -3.26 -15.60 21.27
N LEU A 78 -2.52 -15.65 20.16
CA LEU A 78 -2.13 -16.89 19.50
C LEU A 78 -0.99 -17.60 20.23
N GLY A 79 0.03 -16.84 20.65
CA GLY A 79 1.14 -17.39 21.40
C GLY A 79 2.28 -16.38 21.57
N PRO A 80 3.29 -16.73 22.38
CA PRO A 80 4.53 -15.98 22.42
C PRO A 80 5.32 -16.18 21.12
N SER A 81 5.72 -15.08 20.50
CA SER A 81 6.79 -15.03 19.51
C SER A 81 8.06 -14.56 20.23
N LYS A 82 9.03 -15.47 20.34
CA LYS A 82 10.35 -15.18 20.93
C LYS A 82 11.22 -14.55 19.87
N ASN A 83 11.58 -13.28 20.07
CA ASN A 83 12.42 -12.54 19.15
C ASN A 83 13.76 -12.20 19.81
N MET A 84 14.80 -12.13 18.98
CA MET A 84 16.13 -11.63 19.36
C MET A 84 16.52 -10.60 18.31
N ASP A 85 16.82 -9.37 18.74
CA ASP A 85 17.29 -8.35 17.79
C ASP A 85 18.78 -8.56 17.44
N ASN A 86 19.30 -7.72 16.55
CA ASN A 86 20.70 -7.77 16.10
C ASN A 86 21.72 -7.40 17.20
N THR A 87 21.25 -6.96 18.38
CA THR A 87 22.09 -6.73 19.58
C THR A 87 22.14 -7.95 20.49
N GLY A 88 21.37 -9.01 20.17
CA GLY A 88 21.22 -10.19 21.01
C GLY A 88 20.21 -10.00 22.15
N LEU A 89 19.44 -8.90 22.16
CA LEU A 89 18.43 -8.67 23.18
C LEU A 89 17.20 -9.52 22.88
N HIS A 90 16.92 -10.45 23.79
CA HIS A 90 15.71 -11.25 23.74
C HIS A 90 14.50 -10.44 24.19
N SER A 91 13.43 -10.49 23.40
CA SER A 91 12.12 -9.97 23.78
C SER A 91 11.05 -11.03 23.54
N ASP A 92 10.19 -11.20 24.55
CA ASP A 92 8.94 -11.92 24.36
C ASP A 92 7.94 -10.93 23.75
N SER A 93 7.46 -11.27 22.56
CA SER A 93 6.34 -10.59 21.92
C SER A 93 5.16 -11.54 21.83
N TYR A 94 3.96 -11.00 21.75
CA TYR A 94 2.73 -11.77 21.67
C TYR A 94 1.97 -11.32 20.44
N GLU A 95 1.62 -12.30 19.62
CA GLU A 95 0.77 -12.09 18.46
C GLU A 95 -0.67 -12.37 18.85
N CYS A 96 -1.56 -11.43 18.54
CA CYS A 96 -2.99 -11.60 18.67
C CYS A 96 -3.65 -11.59 17.31
N GLU A 97 -4.72 -12.36 17.20
CA GLU A 97 -5.66 -12.28 16.09
C GLU A 97 -7.01 -11.73 16.56
N GLY A 98 -7.64 -10.96 15.69
CA GLY A 98 -8.94 -10.35 15.93
C GLY A 98 -10.07 -11.38 15.93
N GLU A 99 -11.27 -10.94 16.31
CA GLU A 99 -12.43 -11.83 16.48
C GLU A 99 -12.83 -12.61 15.23
N LEU A 100 -12.55 -12.11 14.00
CA LEU A 100 -12.79 -12.90 12.78
C LEU A 100 -12.00 -14.21 12.77
N GLY A 101 -10.86 -14.28 13.46
CA GLY A 101 -10.06 -15.50 13.61
C GLY A 101 -10.79 -16.64 14.31
N TYR A 102 -11.85 -16.35 15.07
CA TYR A 102 -12.69 -17.41 15.65
C TYR A 102 -13.33 -18.30 14.59
N LEU A 103 -13.53 -17.81 13.35
CA LEU A 103 -14.05 -18.61 12.25
C LEU A 103 -13.10 -19.75 11.82
N HIS A 104 -11.81 -19.69 12.16
CA HIS A 104 -10.88 -20.82 11.95
C HIS A 104 -11.07 -21.97 12.96
N ASP A 105 -11.80 -21.75 14.07
CA ASP A 105 -11.96 -22.76 15.13
C ASP A 105 -13.00 -23.84 14.81
N SER A 106 -13.62 -23.79 13.63
CA SER A 106 -14.60 -24.78 13.23
C SER A 106 -14.52 -25.07 11.75
N VAL A 107 -14.80 -26.33 11.39
CA VAL A 107 -14.89 -26.78 10.01
C VAL A 107 -16.30 -26.69 9.49
N GLN A 108 -16.45 -26.63 8.17
CA GLN A 108 -17.75 -26.77 7.52
C GLN A 108 -18.08 -28.25 7.29
N ARG A 109 -19.21 -28.52 6.64
CA ARG A 109 -19.61 -29.88 6.26
C ARG A 109 -19.87 -29.93 4.77
N HIS A 110 -19.74 -31.13 4.19
CA HIS A 110 -20.21 -31.31 2.83
C HIS A 110 -21.70 -30.99 2.73
N MET A 111 -22.06 -30.09 1.81
CA MET A 111 -23.43 -29.66 1.59
C MET A 111 -23.54 -29.10 0.18
N GLU A 112 -24.46 -29.64 -0.62
CA GLU A 112 -24.96 -28.94 -1.79
C GLU A 112 -25.85 -27.76 -1.35
N PHE A 113 -25.58 -26.58 -1.87
CA PHE A 113 -26.34 -25.39 -1.57
C PHE A 113 -26.89 -24.75 -2.84
N ARG A 114 -28.19 -24.40 -2.78
CA ARG A 114 -28.92 -23.59 -3.74
C ARG A 114 -29.71 -22.54 -2.96
N GLY A 115 -29.53 -21.25 -3.26
CA GLY A 115 -30.22 -20.15 -2.57
C GLY A 115 -29.42 -18.85 -2.56
N THR A 116 -29.87 -17.90 -1.75
CA THR A 116 -29.28 -16.55 -1.65
C THR A 116 -27.97 -16.53 -0.83
N PRO A 117 -27.11 -15.51 -0.99
CA PRO A 117 -25.96 -15.29 -0.11
C PRO A 117 -26.32 -15.21 1.38
N PHE A 118 -27.47 -14.60 1.71
CA PHE A 118 -27.98 -14.51 3.07
C PHE A 118 -28.24 -15.90 3.67
N GLU A 119 -28.94 -16.76 2.93
CA GLU A 119 -29.23 -18.13 3.36
C GLU A 119 -27.95 -18.96 3.51
N LEU A 120 -26.97 -18.79 2.60
CA LEU A 120 -25.69 -19.47 2.67
C LEU A 120 -24.92 -19.09 3.93
N LEU A 121 -24.70 -17.78 4.15
CA LEU A 121 -23.95 -17.32 5.32
C LEU A 121 -24.66 -17.73 6.62
N THR A 122 -26.00 -17.65 6.65
CA THR A 122 -26.80 -18.11 7.81
C THR A 122 -26.53 -19.59 8.11
N LYS A 123 -26.53 -20.46 7.10
CA LYS A 123 -26.23 -21.90 7.31
C LYS A 123 -24.80 -22.12 7.80
N ILE A 124 -23.83 -21.43 7.21
CA ILE A 124 -22.41 -21.52 7.57
C ILE A 124 -22.19 -21.10 9.03
N ILE A 125 -22.73 -19.95 9.44
CA ILE A 125 -22.54 -19.40 10.79
C ILE A 125 -23.32 -20.18 11.84
N ASN A 126 -24.53 -20.65 11.53
CA ASN A 126 -25.24 -21.54 12.44
C ASN A 126 -24.44 -22.83 12.71
N TYR A 127 -23.79 -23.40 11.70
CA TYR A 127 -22.97 -24.59 11.87
C TYR A 127 -21.67 -24.31 12.63
N HIS A 128 -21.03 -23.16 12.39
CA HIS A 128 -19.89 -22.69 13.19
C HIS A 128 -20.26 -22.54 14.67
N ASN A 129 -21.36 -21.85 14.96
CA ASN A 129 -21.81 -21.57 16.33
C ASN A 129 -22.09 -22.83 17.15
N LEU A 130 -22.45 -23.95 16.51
CA LEU A 130 -22.65 -25.25 17.19
C LEU A 130 -21.34 -25.90 17.65
N GLN A 131 -20.19 -25.51 17.09
CA GLN A 131 -18.90 -26.12 17.34
C GLN A 131 -18.01 -25.34 18.32
N VAL A 132 -18.37 -24.08 18.61
CA VAL A 132 -17.53 -23.14 19.37
C VAL A 132 -18.22 -22.62 20.63
N GLU A 133 -17.42 -22.12 21.58
CA GLU A 133 -17.91 -21.50 22.80
C GLU A 133 -18.69 -20.20 22.52
N SER A 134 -19.59 -19.82 23.43
CA SER A 134 -20.52 -18.68 23.25
C SER A 134 -19.83 -17.35 22.91
N TYR A 135 -18.65 -17.08 23.47
CA TYR A 135 -17.91 -15.83 23.21
C TYR A 135 -17.32 -15.76 21.79
N LYS A 136 -17.20 -16.90 21.09
CA LYS A 136 -16.73 -17.01 19.71
C LYS A 136 -17.86 -16.93 18.68
N GLN A 137 -19.11 -17.06 19.11
CA GLN A 137 -20.26 -17.10 18.22
C GLN A 137 -20.54 -15.75 17.54
N PHE A 138 -21.19 -15.81 16.39
CA PHE A 138 -21.63 -14.65 15.61
C PHE A 138 -23.13 -14.68 15.37
N ARG A 139 -23.75 -13.50 15.27
CA ARG A 139 -25.09 -13.35 14.71
C ARG A 139 -24.99 -12.84 13.28
N ILE A 140 -25.91 -13.27 12.41
CA ILE A 140 -26.00 -12.72 11.05
C ILE A 140 -26.45 -11.26 11.11
N GLY A 141 -25.74 -10.39 10.42
CA GLY A 141 -26.07 -8.98 10.26
C GLY A 141 -26.55 -8.64 8.85
N ASN A 142 -26.05 -7.52 8.32
CA ASN A 142 -26.43 -6.99 7.02
C ASN A 142 -25.74 -7.75 5.89
N ILE A 143 -26.52 -8.29 4.95
CA ILE A 143 -26.02 -9.00 3.77
C ILE A 143 -26.47 -8.24 2.53
N THR A 144 -25.56 -7.48 1.92
CA THR A 144 -25.82 -6.72 0.70
C THR A 144 -24.96 -7.19 -0.48
N ALA A 145 -23.82 -7.86 -0.22
CA ALA A 145 -23.03 -8.45 -1.29
C ALA A 145 -23.81 -9.57 -1.98
N THR A 146 -23.95 -9.47 -3.30
CA THR A 146 -24.71 -10.43 -4.10
C THR A 146 -24.26 -10.40 -5.57
N ASN A 147 -24.62 -11.44 -6.32
CA ASN A 147 -24.42 -11.48 -7.76
C ASN A 147 -25.64 -10.91 -8.51
N SER A 148 -25.57 -10.86 -9.83
CA SER A 148 -26.64 -10.30 -10.68
C SER A 148 -28.00 -10.99 -10.54
N THR A 149 -28.02 -12.25 -10.08
CA THR A 149 -29.25 -13.07 -9.94
C THR A 149 -29.68 -13.28 -8.49
N ASN A 150 -28.92 -12.77 -7.52
CA ASN A 150 -29.05 -13.03 -6.10
C ASN A 150 -29.20 -14.52 -5.73
N ASN A 151 -28.49 -15.39 -6.44
CA ASN A 151 -28.60 -16.84 -6.26
C ASN A 151 -27.25 -17.53 -6.45
N LEU A 152 -26.97 -18.52 -5.61
CA LEU A 152 -25.73 -19.29 -5.59
C LEU A 152 -26.04 -20.77 -5.77
N TYR A 153 -25.21 -21.44 -6.56
CA TYR A 153 -25.15 -22.89 -6.64
C TYR A 153 -23.71 -23.36 -6.42
N LEU A 154 -23.47 -24.08 -5.33
CA LEU A 154 -22.13 -24.52 -4.93
C LEU A 154 -22.18 -25.68 -3.93
N TYR A 155 -21.01 -26.23 -3.65
CA TYR A 155 -20.80 -27.21 -2.60
C TYR A 155 -19.89 -26.64 -1.50
N LEU A 156 -20.22 -26.99 -0.26
CA LEU A 156 -19.33 -26.84 0.88
C LEU A 156 -18.51 -28.13 1.08
N SER A 157 -17.40 -28.03 1.80
CA SER A 157 -16.51 -29.15 2.11
C SER A 157 -16.24 -29.22 3.62
N ALA A 158 -16.01 -30.44 4.12
CA ALA A 158 -15.56 -30.65 5.50
C ALA A 158 -14.04 -30.46 5.68
N GLU A 159 -13.29 -30.31 4.59
CA GLU A 159 -11.83 -30.12 4.60
C GLU A 159 -11.43 -28.66 4.83
N LYS A 160 -12.40 -27.74 4.84
CA LYS A 160 -12.18 -26.30 4.94
C LYS A 160 -12.73 -25.78 6.26
N ASP A 161 -11.98 -24.89 6.89
CA ASP A 161 -12.51 -24.13 8.02
C ASP A 161 -13.58 -23.12 7.56
N THR A 162 -14.24 -22.49 8.53
CA THR A 162 -15.37 -21.59 8.25
C THR A 162 -14.92 -20.30 7.61
N PHE A 163 -13.77 -19.75 8.00
CA PHE A 163 -13.26 -18.51 7.41
C PHE A 163 -12.89 -18.73 5.94
N ASP A 164 -12.13 -19.77 5.64
CA ASP A 164 -11.75 -20.14 4.28
C ASP A 164 -12.98 -20.42 3.41
N THR A 165 -13.99 -21.09 3.97
CA THR A 165 -15.25 -21.32 3.27
C THR A 165 -15.97 -20.00 2.95
N ILE A 166 -16.06 -19.07 3.90
CA ILE A 166 -16.66 -17.75 3.66
C ILE A 166 -15.86 -16.98 2.61
N LYS A 167 -14.53 -17.01 2.70
CA LYS A 167 -13.64 -16.34 1.76
C LYS A 167 -13.87 -16.84 0.33
N GLU A 168 -13.70 -18.13 0.10
CA GLU A 168 -13.81 -18.71 -1.24
C GLU A 168 -15.24 -18.65 -1.82
N LYS A 169 -16.27 -18.88 -0.98
CA LYS A 169 -17.65 -19.08 -1.46
C LYS A 169 -18.48 -17.81 -1.46
N LEU A 170 -18.13 -16.81 -0.65
CA LEU A 170 -18.86 -15.55 -0.53
C LEU A 170 -17.99 -14.35 -0.91
N ILE A 171 -16.85 -14.13 -0.26
CA ILE A 171 -16.02 -12.93 -0.49
C ILE A 171 -15.52 -12.91 -1.94
N ASP A 172 -14.82 -13.95 -2.37
CA ASP A 172 -14.18 -14.00 -3.69
C ASP A 172 -15.21 -14.08 -4.83
N LYS A 173 -16.32 -14.80 -4.61
CA LYS A 173 -17.38 -14.98 -5.62
C LYS A 173 -18.30 -13.77 -5.79
N LEU A 174 -18.55 -13.03 -4.71
CA LEU A 174 -19.48 -11.89 -4.71
C LEU A 174 -18.75 -10.56 -4.75
N ASN A 175 -17.41 -10.57 -4.67
CA ASN A 175 -16.58 -9.40 -4.45
C ASN A 175 -17.12 -8.57 -3.25
N GLY A 176 -17.48 -9.29 -2.19
CA GLY A 176 -18.06 -8.73 -0.96
C GLY A 176 -17.00 -8.42 0.07
N GLU A 177 -17.39 -7.69 1.10
CA GLU A 177 -16.54 -7.31 2.22
C GLU A 177 -17.15 -7.75 3.54
N LEU A 178 -16.36 -8.49 4.33
CA LEU A 178 -16.76 -9.05 5.61
C LEU A 178 -16.38 -8.08 6.74
N GLN A 179 -17.32 -7.76 7.62
CA GLN A 179 -17.04 -6.94 8.80
C GLN A 179 -17.78 -7.45 10.03
N ILE A 180 -17.22 -7.14 11.19
CA ILE A 180 -17.88 -7.29 12.48
C ILE A 180 -18.50 -5.95 12.87
N ARG A 181 -19.79 -5.98 13.19
CA ARG A 181 -20.52 -4.84 13.76
C ARG A 181 -21.06 -5.21 15.13
N LYS A 182 -20.69 -4.45 16.16
CA LYS A 182 -21.18 -4.67 17.52
C LYS A 182 -22.31 -3.71 17.87
N VAL A 183 -23.44 -4.25 18.31
CA VAL A 183 -24.58 -3.48 18.82
C VAL A 183 -24.96 -4.04 20.18
N ASN A 184 -24.86 -3.22 21.24
CA ASN A 184 -25.15 -3.61 22.63
C ASN A 184 -24.41 -4.89 23.07
N GLY A 185 -23.13 -5.02 22.71
CA GLY A 185 -22.29 -6.18 23.05
C GLY A 185 -22.54 -7.43 22.19
N VAL A 186 -23.50 -7.40 21.26
CA VAL A 186 -23.77 -8.50 20.33
C VAL A 186 -22.92 -8.34 19.07
N ARG A 187 -22.18 -9.39 18.70
CA ARG A 187 -21.33 -9.45 17.51
C ARG A 187 -22.15 -9.88 16.28
N PHE A 188 -22.39 -8.95 15.37
CA PHE A 188 -22.99 -9.22 14.07
C PHE A 188 -21.90 -9.38 13.01
N LEU A 189 -22.05 -10.38 12.16
CA LEU A 189 -21.23 -10.59 10.97
C LEU A 189 -22.00 -10.08 9.76
N ASP A 190 -21.53 -8.98 9.19
CA ASP A 190 -22.09 -8.38 7.97
C ASP A 190 -21.25 -8.82 6.76
N LEU A 191 -21.90 -9.01 5.61
CA LEU A 191 -21.27 -9.22 4.30
C LEU A 191 -21.83 -8.19 3.32
N VAL A 192 -21.10 -7.10 3.10
CA VAL A 192 -21.57 -5.93 2.36
C VAL A 192 -20.82 -5.75 1.05
N ASN A 193 -21.36 -5.01 0.08
CA ASN A 193 -20.63 -4.72 -1.15
C ASN A 193 -19.38 -3.86 -0.91
N ARG A 194 -19.45 -2.96 0.07
CA ARG A 194 -18.38 -2.00 0.37
C ARG A 194 -18.53 -1.47 1.80
N ILE A 195 -17.45 -1.54 2.57
CA ILE A 195 -17.28 -0.94 3.90
C ILE A 195 -16.79 0.50 3.77
N GLY A 196 -17.27 1.36 4.66
CA GLY A 196 -16.80 2.73 4.81
C GLY A 196 -17.44 3.72 3.84
N GLU A 197 -17.09 4.98 4.03
CA GLU A 197 -17.76 6.14 3.44
C GLU A 197 -16.78 7.15 2.87
N ASP A 198 -17.31 8.15 2.16
CA ASP A 198 -16.50 9.24 1.63
C ASP A 198 -16.39 10.32 2.70
N LYS A 199 -15.16 10.65 3.07
CA LYS A 199 -14.85 11.61 4.12
C LYS A 199 -14.35 12.91 3.53
N SER A 200 -14.59 13.99 4.27
CA SER A 200 -14.28 15.36 3.84
C SER A 200 -12.84 15.75 4.16
N THR A 201 -12.25 15.19 5.23
CA THR A 201 -10.85 15.41 5.58
C THR A 201 -9.94 14.97 4.44
N ASP A 202 -9.11 15.89 3.93
CA ASP A 202 -8.11 15.62 2.91
C ASP A 202 -6.76 15.19 3.51
N ILE A 203 -6.01 14.41 2.74
CA ILE A 203 -4.62 14.03 3.05
C ILE A 203 -3.71 14.78 2.07
N ARG A 204 -2.88 15.69 2.56
CA ARG A 204 -2.04 16.53 1.69
C ARG A 204 -0.70 16.94 2.27
N ILE A 205 0.23 17.27 1.38
CA ILE A 205 1.52 17.89 1.72
C ILE A 205 1.28 19.17 2.54
N ALA A 206 2.18 19.44 3.49
CA ALA A 206 2.12 20.59 4.39
C ALA A 206 0.85 20.66 5.26
N LYS A 207 0.22 19.51 5.52
CA LYS A 207 -0.85 19.36 6.53
C LYS A 207 -0.62 18.10 7.34
N ASN A 208 -1.01 16.96 6.79
CA ASN A 208 -1.06 15.67 7.48
C ASN A 208 -0.38 14.54 6.69
N LEU A 209 0.03 14.75 5.43
CA LEU A 209 0.80 13.75 4.70
C LEU A 209 2.26 13.74 5.17
N ILE A 210 2.71 12.61 5.73
CA ILE A 210 4.10 12.41 6.19
C ILE A 210 4.94 11.81 5.08
N SER A 211 4.45 10.74 4.46
CA SER A 211 5.15 10.09 3.35
C SER A 211 4.15 9.39 2.42
N MET A 212 4.56 9.24 1.16
CA MET A 212 3.80 8.55 0.15
C MET A 212 4.76 7.78 -0.76
N SER A 213 4.42 6.53 -1.08
CA SER A 213 4.97 5.82 -2.23
C SER A 213 3.83 5.38 -3.13
N CYS A 214 4.14 5.30 -4.42
CA CYS A 214 3.25 4.87 -5.47
C CYS A 214 3.99 3.76 -6.22
N ASP A 215 3.68 2.52 -5.89
CA ASP A 215 4.21 1.34 -6.55
C ASP A 215 3.30 0.99 -7.73
N ILE A 216 3.88 0.82 -8.90
CA ILE A 216 3.19 0.40 -10.11
C ILE A 216 3.62 -1.02 -10.40
N ASP A 217 2.67 -1.94 -10.48
CA ASP A 217 2.93 -3.30 -10.92
C ASP A 217 2.70 -3.40 -12.45
N PRO A 218 3.77 -3.48 -13.27
CA PRO A 218 3.65 -3.61 -14.72
C PRO A 218 3.29 -5.03 -15.16
N THR A 219 3.31 -6.03 -14.27
CA THR A 219 3.09 -7.45 -14.65
C THR A 219 1.67 -7.74 -15.12
N GLN A 220 0.72 -6.85 -14.79
CA GLN A 220 -0.68 -6.97 -15.22
C GLN A 220 -0.94 -6.32 -16.58
N ILE A 221 0.06 -5.64 -17.16
CA ILE A 221 -0.04 -5.07 -18.51
C ILE A 221 -0.04 -6.22 -19.52
N VAL A 222 -1.12 -6.32 -20.29
CA VAL A 222 -1.15 -7.17 -21.48
C VAL A 222 -1.02 -6.26 -22.68
N THR A 223 0.00 -6.49 -23.51
CA THR A 223 0.19 -5.76 -24.77
C THR A 223 -0.11 -6.63 -25.98
N ARG A 224 -0.19 -7.96 -25.76
CA ARG A 224 -0.62 -8.97 -26.71
C ARG A 224 -1.62 -9.94 -26.09
N LEU A 225 -2.85 -9.95 -26.60
CA LEU A 225 -3.92 -10.83 -26.13
C LEU A 225 -4.14 -11.97 -27.12
N THR A 226 -4.10 -13.21 -26.64
CA THR A 226 -4.53 -14.40 -27.39
C THR A 226 -5.93 -14.82 -26.94
N PRO A 227 -7.00 -14.39 -27.62
CA PRO A 227 -8.36 -14.76 -27.25
C PRO A 227 -8.67 -16.21 -27.66
N LEU A 228 -9.21 -16.98 -26.71
CA LEU A 228 -9.58 -18.38 -26.90
C LEU A 228 -11.09 -18.56 -26.64
N GLY A 229 -11.79 -19.20 -27.57
CA GLY A 229 -13.23 -19.50 -27.42
C GLY A 229 -13.50 -20.88 -26.84
N ALA A 230 -14.68 -21.40 -27.16
CA ALA A 230 -15.11 -22.75 -26.82
C ALA A 230 -14.11 -23.80 -27.32
N ARG A 231 -14.07 -24.93 -26.61
CA ARG A 231 -13.25 -26.08 -27.00
C ARG A 231 -13.79 -26.67 -28.31
N VAL A 232 -12.87 -27.12 -29.14
CA VAL A 232 -13.12 -27.81 -30.40
C VAL A 232 -13.00 -29.29 -30.09
N GLU A 233 -14.13 -30.00 -30.10
CA GLU A 233 -14.14 -31.46 -29.92
C GLU A 233 -13.34 -32.12 -31.06
N SER A 234 -12.45 -33.03 -30.70
CA SER A 234 -11.69 -33.84 -31.66
C SER A 234 -12.65 -34.79 -32.39
N LYS A 235 -12.48 -34.92 -33.72
CA LYS A 235 -13.28 -35.82 -34.55
C LYS A 235 -12.87 -37.31 -34.43
N GLU A 236 -11.97 -37.64 -33.52
CA GLU A 236 -11.44 -38.99 -33.32
C GLU A 236 -12.02 -39.58 -32.01
N GLU A 237 -12.94 -40.54 -32.14
CA GLU A 237 -13.43 -41.34 -31.02
C GLU A 237 -12.28 -42.13 -30.39
N GLY A 238 -11.89 -41.76 -29.16
CA GLY A 238 -10.90 -42.50 -28.36
C GLY A 238 -9.54 -41.81 -28.18
N ALA A 239 -9.33 -40.60 -28.73
CA ALA A 239 -8.15 -39.81 -28.42
C ALA A 239 -8.24 -39.25 -26.98
N THR A 240 -7.51 -39.86 -26.04
CA THR A 240 -7.24 -39.31 -24.71
C THR A 240 -6.18 -38.22 -24.77
N ASP A 241 -6.37 -37.21 -25.64
CA ASP A 241 -5.46 -36.08 -25.68
C ASP A 241 -5.83 -35.12 -24.55
N ALA A 242 -4.89 -34.83 -23.66
CA ALA A 242 -5.16 -34.11 -22.41
C ALA A 242 -5.51 -32.61 -22.63
N SER A 243 -5.45 -32.12 -23.87
CA SER A 243 -5.67 -30.73 -24.23
C SER A 243 -6.47 -30.59 -25.53
N GLU A 244 -7.79 -30.44 -25.41
CA GLU A 244 -8.68 -30.07 -26.53
C GLU A 244 -8.29 -28.70 -27.09
N ALA A 245 -8.13 -28.60 -28.41
CA ALA A 245 -7.89 -27.33 -29.10
C ALA A 245 -9.05 -26.36 -28.85
N ARG A 246 -8.81 -25.05 -28.88
CA ARG A 246 -9.83 -24.00 -28.67
C ARG A 246 -10.02 -23.17 -29.92
N LEU A 247 -11.22 -22.60 -30.07
CA LEU A 247 -11.50 -21.63 -31.13
C LEU A 247 -10.53 -20.43 -31.04
N THR A 248 -9.81 -20.11 -32.13
CA THR A 248 -8.88 -18.96 -32.23
C THR A 248 -9.41 -17.92 -33.21
N ILE A 249 -8.79 -16.73 -33.23
CA ILE A 249 -9.15 -15.63 -34.14
C ILE A 249 -8.37 -15.64 -35.48
N GLU A 250 -7.46 -16.59 -35.70
CA GLU A 250 -6.54 -16.61 -36.86
C GLU A 250 -7.28 -16.45 -38.19
N ALA A 251 -8.39 -17.17 -38.35
CA ALA A 251 -9.21 -17.18 -39.56
C ALA A 251 -9.79 -15.80 -39.94
N VAL A 252 -9.94 -14.89 -38.97
CA VAL A 252 -10.51 -13.55 -39.17
C VAL A 252 -9.54 -12.41 -38.86
N ASN A 253 -8.28 -12.75 -38.55
CA ASN A 253 -7.26 -11.80 -38.11
C ASN A 253 -5.96 -12.00 -38.88
N ASN A 254 -6.06 -12.12 -40.21
CA ASN A 254 -4.93 -12.24 -41.14
C ASN A 254 -3.95 -13.38 -40.79
N GLY A 255 -4.46 -14.51 -40.27
CA GLY A 255 -3.65 -15.66 -39.87
C GLY A 255 -2.91 -15.49 -38.54
N VAL A 256 -3.21 -14.44 -37.77
CA VAL A 256 -2.55 -14.14 -36.49
C VAL A 256 -3.48 -14.49 -35.31
N PRO A 257 -3.06 -15.34 -34.35
CA PRO A 257 -3.92 -15.82 -33.26
C PRO A 257 -4.12 -14.81 -32.12
N TYR A 258 -3.50 -13.63 -32.22
CA TYR A 258 -3.48 -12.63 -31.16
C TYR A 258 -3.78 -11.23 -31.67
N LEU A 259 -4.15 -10.38 -30.73
CA LEU A 259 -4.37 -8.95 -30.90
C LEU A 259 -3.24 -8.18 -30.23
N ASP A 260 -2.74 -7.15 -30.89
CA ASP A 260 -1.67 -6.28 -30.40
C ASP A 260 -2.18 -4.87 -30.14
N ASP A 261 -1.81 -4.29 -29.01
CA ASP A 261 -1.92 -2.85 -28.76
C ASP A 261 -0.57 -2.20 -29.07
N LYS A 262 -0.48 -1.53 -30.22
CA LYS A 262 0.78 -0.92 -30.69
C LYS A 262 1.27 0.21 -29.78
N ALA A 263 0.37 0.96 -29.14
CA ALA A 263 0.75 2.03 -28.23
C ALA A 263 1.36 1.47 -26.95
N LEU A 264 0.75 0.42 -26.40
CA LEU A 264 1.33 -0.27 -25.24
C LEU A 264 2.61 -1.03 -25.54
N ILE A 265 2.74 -1.64 -26.73
CA ILE A 265 3.98 -2.30 -27.14
C ILE A 265 5.13 -1.29 -27.25
N HIS A 266 4.87 -0.08 -27.73
CA HIS A 266 5.88 0.98 -27.80
C HIS A 266 6.41 1.34 -26.40
N ASP A 267 5.54 1.42 -25.39
CA ASP A 267 5.91 1.88 -24.05
C ASP A 267 6.39 0.74 -23.12
N PHE A 268 5.88 -0.48 -23.27
CA PHE A 268 6.10 -1.61 -22.34
C PHE A 268 6.65 -2.89 -22.99
N GLY A 269 6.87 -2.90 -24.30
CA GLY A 269 7.24 -4.10 -25.05
C GLY A 269 6.13 -5.15 -25.12
N ILE A 270 6.47 -6.37 -25.54
CA ILE A 270 5.50 -7.46 -25.73
C ILE A 270 5.27 -8.21 -24.40
N GLN A 271 4.04 -8.16 -23.89
CA GLN A 271 3.56 -8.87 -22.71
C GLN A 271 2.32 -9.69 -23.11
N GLY A 272 2.48 -11.00 -23.22
CA GLY A 272 1.47 -11.92 -23.75
C GLY A 272 0.56 -12.51 -22.68
N LYS A 273 -0.75 -12.53 -22.92
CA LYS A 273 -1.74 -13.24 -22.07
C LYS A 273 -2.81 -13.90 -22.92
N SER A 274 -3.27 -15.09 -22.50
CA SER A 274 -4.47 -15.71 -23.06
C SER A 274 -5.68 -15.47 -22.17
N ILE A 275 -6.84 -15.26 -22.79
CA ILE A 275 -8.14 -15.19 -22.08
C ILE A 275 -9.11 -16.11 -22.78
N THR A 276 -9.82 -16.87 -21.97
CA THR A 276 -10.73 -17.91 -22.42
C THR A 276 -12.17 -17.49 -22.19
N TRP A 277 -12.99 -17.62 -23.23
CA TRP A 277 -14.44 -17.49 -23.19
C TRP A 277 -15.07 -18.80 -23.66
N ASP A 278 -15.30 -19.71 -22.72
CA ASP A 278 -15.84 -21.05 -23.00
C ASP A 278 -17.23 -21.01 -23.67
N ASP A 279 -17.97 -19.91 -23.51
CA ASP A 279 -19.30 -19.67 -24.08
C ASP A 279 -19.27 -19.20 -25.55
N VAL A 280 -18.11 -18.86 -26.11
CA VAL A 280 -18.00 -18.24 -27.44
C VAL A 280 -17.64 -19.27 -28.50
N THR A 281 -18.60 -19.55 -29.37
CA THR A 281 -18.46 -20.52 -30.47
C THR A 281 -18.27 -19.87 -31.85
N ILE A 282 -18.39 -18.54 -31.95
CA ILE A 282 -18.30 -17.79 -33.21
C ILE A 282 -17.04 -16.91 -33.22
N VAL A 283 -16.20 -17.09 -34.25
CA VAL A 283 -14.87 -16.45 -34.36
C VAL A 283 -14.94 -14.91 -34.40
N SER A 284 -15.90 -14.33 -35.13
CA SER A 284 -16.07 -12.86 -35.21
C SER A 284 -16.47 -12.24 -33.87
N ASN A 285 -17.24 -12.97 -33.06
CA ASN A 285 -17.62 -12.54 -31.72
C ASN A 285 -16.43 -12.63 -30.77
N LEU A 286 -15.59 -13.66 -30.92
CA LEU A 286 -14.34 -13.80 -30.18
C LEU A 286 -13.36 -12.65 -30.47
N LEU A 287 -13.20 -12.28 -31.75
CA LEU A 287 -12.40 -11.12 -32.15
C LEU A 287 -12.92 -9.82 -31.53
N SER A 288 -14.25 -9.63 -31.53
CA SER A 288 -14.89 -8.43 -30.97
C SER A 288 -14.70 -8.37 -29.45
N LYS A 289 -14.92 -9.48 -28.73
CA LYS A 289 -14.66 -9.58 -27.28
C LYS A 289 -13.18 -9.31 -26.96
N GLY A 290 -12.25 -9.80 -27.78
CA GLY A 290 -10.82 -9.54 -27.60
C GLY A 290 -10.46 -8.05 -27.75
N ARG A 291 -11.05 -7.34 -28.72
CA ARG A 291 -10.84 -5.89 -28.89
C ARG A 291 -11.48 -5.08 -27.78
N GLU A 292 -12.70 -5.44 -27.37
CA GLU A 292 -13.39 -4.82 -26.25
C GLU A 292 -12.61 -5.02 -24.94
N TRP A 293 -11.99 -6.19 -24.77
CA TRP A 293 -11.15 -6.46 -23.61
C TRP A 293 -9.95 -5.51 -23.55
N PHE A 294 -9.27 -5.26 -24.68
CA PHE A 294 -8.19 -4.27 -24.75
C PHE A 294 -8.66 -2.85 -24.42
N LEU A 295 -9.81 -2.43 -24.97
CA LEU A 295 -10.39 -1.11 -24.68
C LEU A 295 -10.71 -0.93 -23.19
N ASN A 296 -11.09 -2.01 -22.52
CA ASN A 296 -11.41 -2.03 -21.10
C ASN A 296 -10.22 -2.44 -20.22
N GLN A 297 -9.05 -2.70 -20.80
CA GLN A 297 -7.87 -3.06 -20.04
C GLN A 297 -7.46 -1.87 -19.18
N LYS A 298 -7.56 -2.08 -17.87
CA LYS A 298 -6.93 -1.21 -16.89
C LYS A 298 -5.46 -1.55 -16.88
N VAL A 299 -4.65 -0.59 -17.30
CA VAL A 299 -3.26 -0.81 -17.74
C VAL A 299 -2.32 -0.87 -16.54
N THR A 300 -2.73 -0.52 -15.32
CA THR A 300 -1.81 -0.52 -14.19
C THR A 300 -2.50 -0.70 -12.86
N HIS A 301 -2.02 -1.65 -12.05
CA HIS A 301 -2.29 -1.67 -10.61
C HIS A 301 -1.39 -0.64 -9.95
N VAL A 302 -2.01 0.40 -9.41
CA VAL A 302 -1.30 1.41 -8.62
C VAL A 302 -1.54 1.12 -7.15
N GLN A 303 -0.50 0.69 -6.46
CA GLN A 303 -0.50 0.50 -5.02
C GLN A 303 0.07 1.75 -4.36
N TYR A 304 -0.69 2.32 -3.44
CA TYR A 304 -0.26 3.50 -2.67
C TYR A 304 0.02 3.09 -1.23
N LYS A 305 1.19 3.46 -0.72
CA LYS A 305 1.49 3.39 0.72
C LYS A 305 1.61 4.81 1.24
N ILE A 306 0.74 5.19 2.16
CA ILE A 306 0.61 6.55 2.65
C ILE A 306 0.79 6.55 4.15
N SER A 307 1.79 7.27 4.66
CA SER A 307 1.86 7.61 6.08
C SER A 307 1.26 8.98 6.28
N ALA A 308 0.27 9.09 7.16
CA ALA A 308 -0.41 10.34 7.42
C ALA A 308 -0.75 10.50 8.91
N LEU A 309 -0.64 11.74 9.38
CA LEU A 309 -0.97 12.14 10.74
C LEU A 309 -2.48 12.20 10.91
N ASP A 310 -3.04 11.37 11.80
CA ASP A 310 -4.45 11.46 12.17
C ASP A 310 -4.65 12.62 13.16
N LEU A 311 -5.16 13.73 12.63
CA LEU A 311 -5.38 14.98 13.36
C LEU A 311 -6.73 15.03 14.11
N PHE A 312 -7.59 14.01 13.96
CA PHE A 312 -8.90 13.95 14.63
C PHE A 312 -8.76 13.94 16.15
N LEU A 313 -7.81 13.17 16.68
CA LEU A 313 -7.60 13.02 18.12
C LEU A 313 -7.06 14.31 18.77
N LEU A 314 -6.55 15.25 17.96
CA LEU A 314 -6.14 16.59 18.37
C LEU A 314 -7.26 17.64 18.19
N GLY A 315 -8.40 17.25 17.64
CA GLY A 315 -9.50 18.15 17.29
C GLY A 315 -9.18 19.10 16.13
N LEU A 316 -8.14 18.80 15.35
CA LEU A 316 -7.67 19.63 14.23
C LEU A 316 -8.27 19.22 12.89
N ASP A 317 -8.85 18.02 12.80
CA ASP A 317 -9.64 17.53 11.67
C ASP A 317 -10.95 16.89 12.17
N MET A 318 -11.97 16.86 11.30
CA MET A 318 -13.32 16.41 11.66
C MET A 318 -13.51 14.89 11.63
N ASP A 319 -12.81 14.21 10.71
CA ASP A 319 -12.90 12.77 10.49
C ASP A 319 -11.60 12.07 10.93
N SER A 320 -11.70 10.93 11.62
CA SER A 320 -10.58 10.02 11.83
C SER A 320 -10.31 9.16 10.60
N PHE A 321 -9.09 8.64 10.48
CA PHE A 321 -8.76 7.70 9.42
C PHE A 321 -9.20 6.28 9.79
N GLU A 322 -10.19 5.76 9.07
CA GLU A 322 -10.78 4.44 9.29
C GLU A 322 -10.70 3.58 8.03
N ILE A 323 -10.61 2.27 8.20
CA ILE A 323 -10.60 1.34 7.07
C ILE A 323 -11.94 1.38 6.35
N GLY A 324 -11.88 1.28 5.03
CA GLY A 324 -13.01 1.40 4.12
C GLY A 324 -13.29 2.85 3.72
N ASN A 325 -12.92 3.85 4.54
CA ASN A 325 -13.16 5.25 4.21
C ASN A 325 -12.29 5.71 3.04
N SER A 326 -12.82 6.67 2.29
CA SER A 326 -12.12 7.29 1.18
C SER A 326 -11.90 8.77 1.43
N HIS A 327 -10.68 9.23 1.17
CA HIS A 327 -10.25 10.60 1.40
C HIS A 327 -9.65 11.17 0.12
N GLN A 328 -9.75 12.49 -0.06
CA GLN A 328 -9.04 13.16 -1.14
C GLN A 328 -7.55 13.23 -0.78
N VAL A 329 -6.68 12.69 -1.63
CA VAL A 329 -5.23 12.71 -1.45
C VAL A 329 -4.60 13.66 -2.46
N LYS A 330 -3.86 14.65 -1.97
CA LYS A 330 -3.22 15.70 -2.77
C LYS A 330 -1.72 15.72 -2.55
N ASN A 331 -1.00 15.26 -3.56
CA ASN A 331 0.44 15.38 -3.67
C ASN A 331 0.77 15.98 -5.04
N PRO A 332 0.85 17.33 -5.14
CA PRO A 332 1.17 17.98 -6.40
C PRO A 332 2.53 17.56 -6.94
N ILE A 333 3.51 17.27 -6.07
CA ILE A 333 4.86 16.89 -6.51
C ILE A 333 4.84 15.59 -7.32
N MET A 334 3.97 14.65 -6.95
CA MET A 334 3.76 13.40 -7.67
C MET A 334 2.62 13.47 -8.71
N GLY A 335 2.01 14.65 -8.91
CA GLY A 335 0.87 14.82 -9.81
C GLY A 335 -0.44 14.18 -9.32
N ILE A 336 -0.55 13.84 -8.02
CA ILE A 336 -1.66 13.09 -7.46
C ILE A 336 -2.69 14.05 -6.87
N ASP A 337 -3.91 14.00 -7.39
CA ASP A 337 -5.09 14.64 -6.82
C ASP A 337 -6.28 13.70 -6.98
N GLU A 338 -6.36 12.72 -6.07
CA GLU A 338 -7.23 11.57 -6.25
C GLU A 338 -7.93 11.16 -4.97
N ARG A 339 -9.18 10.73 -5.12
CA ARG A 339 -9.90 10.06 -4.04
C ARG A 339 -9.40 8.64 -3.91
N LEU A 340 -8.84 8.32 -2.74
CA LEU A 340 -8.19 7.05 -2.43
C LEU A 340 -8.86 6.42 -1.21
N ARG A 341 -9.02 5.09 -1.26
CA ARG A 341 -9.68 4.30 -0.21
C ARG A 341 -8.66 3.61 0.67
N ILE A 342 -8.81 3.76 1.98
CA ILE A 342 -8.00 3.06 2.98
C ILE A 342 -8.45 1.59 3.00
N ILE A 343 -7.58 0.68 2.55
CA ILE A 343 -7.84 -0.77 2.65
C ILE A 343 -7.19 -1.37 3.89
N GLY A 344 -6.16 -0.73 4.43
CA GLY A 344 -5.47 -1.20 5.62
C GLY A 344 -4.92 -0.05 6.45
N LYS A 345 -4.71 -0.32 7.73
CA LYS A 345 -4.23 0.65 8.73
C LYS A 345 -3.30 -0.06 9.71
N SER A 346 -2.18 0.57 10.00
CA SER A 346 -1.25 0.18 11.06
C SER A 346 -1.21 1.29 12.12
N LEU A 347 -1.52 0.94 13.37
CA LEU A 347 -1.61 1.86 14.50
C LEU A 347 -0.69 1.40 15.63
N ASP A 348 0.30 2.22 15.98
CA ASP A 348 1.09 2.05 17.21
C ASP A 348 0.38 2.76 18.37
N ILE A 349 0.02 2.01 19.43
CA ILE A 349 -0.68 2.55 20.59
C ILE A 349 0.21 3.51 21.41
N ASN A 350 1.53 3.38 21.32
CA ASN A 350 2.49 4.26 21.96
C ASN A 350 2.72 5.54 21.14
N SER A 351 2.52 5.48 19.82
CA SER A 351 2.72 6.58 18.88
C SER A 351 1.56 6.69 17.87
N PRO A 352 0.31 6.91 18.32
CA PRO A 352 -0.87 6.86 17.44
C PRO A 352 -0.87 7.87 16.31
N GLN A 353 -0.17 8.98 16.51
CA GLN A 353 0.02 10.03 15.52
C GLN A 353 0.77 9.55 14.27
N ASN A 354 1.56 8.46 14.37
CA ASN A 354 2.35 7.91 13.27
C ASN A 354 1.63 6.77 12.54
N ALA A 355 0.30 6.77 12.53
CA ALA A 355 -0.46 5.73 11.85
C ALA A 355 -0.08 5.66 10.35
N SER A 356 0.12 4.45 9.86
CA SER A 356 0.39 4.20 8.44
C SER A 356 -0.87 3.64 7.79
N LEU A 357 -1.21 4.18 6.61
CA LEU A 357 -2.38 3.82 5.83
C LEU A 357 -1.94 3.06 4.58
N THR A 358 -2.51 1.87 4.40
CA THR A 358 -2.43 1.15 3.13
C THR A 358 -3.65 1.53 2.33
N ILE A 359 -3.42 2.12 1.16
CA ILE A 359 -4.47 2.41 0.19
C ILE A 359 -4.48 1.27 -0.83
N GLY A 360 -5.68 0.83 -1.18
CA GLY A 360 -5.83 -0.32 -2.06
C GLY A 360 -5.51 -0.02 -3.51
N ASP A 361 -5.35 -1.10 -4.26
CA ASP A 361 -5.09 -1.04 -5.69
C ASP A 361 -6.09 -0.13 -6.38
N LYS A 362 -5.57 0.92 -7.00
CA LYS A 362 -6.33 1.73 -7.93
C LYS A 362 -5.87 1.40 -9.33
N PHE A 363 -6.84 1.03 -10.15
CA PHE A 363 -6.61 0.80 -11.56
C PHE A 363 -6.50 2.13 -12.30
N LYS A 364 -5.37 2.35 -12.98
CA LYS A 364 -5.20 3.48 -13.90
C LYS A 364 -5.17 3.01 -15.35
N THR A 365 -5.65 3.89 -16.22
CA THR A 365 -5.48 3.75 -17.68
C THR A 365 -4.12 4.33 -18.11
N LEU A 366 -3.63 3.95 -19.29
CA LEU A 366 -2.37 4.48 -19.85
C LEU A 366 -2.38 6.01 -19.92
N ASN A 367 -3.47 6.59 -20.41
CA ASN A 367 -3.60 8.04 -20.55
C ASN A 367 -3.53 8.76 -19.20
N GLN A 368 -4.09 8.18 -18.14
CA GLN A 368 -3.98 8.72 -16.79
C GLN A 368 -2.53 8.64 -16.29
N TYR A 369 -1.87 7.51 -16.49
CA TYR A 369 -0.47 7.34 -16.11
C TYR A 369 0.46 8.35 -16.81
N GLN A 370 0.34 8.50 -18.14
CA GLN A 370 1.12 9.47 -18.92
C GLN A 370 0.84 10.92 -18.48
N SER A 371 -0.44 11.24 -18.18
CA SER A 371 -0.81 12.57 -17.68
C SER A 371 -0.19 12.87 -16.31
N ASP A 372 -0.15 11.90 -15.41
CA ASP A 372 0.42 12.09 -14.07
C ASP A 372 1.95 12.24 -14.12
N LEU A 373 2.62 11.47 -14.99
CA LEU A 373 4.04 11.64 -15.26
C LEU A 373 4.34 13.06 -15.76
N GLN A 374 3.57 13.55 -16.75
CA GLN A 374 3.77 14.89 -17.30
C GLN A 374 3.56 15.99 -16.25
N LYS A 375 2.53 15.87 -15.40
CA LYS A 375 2.28 16.81 -14.28
C LYS A 375 3.42 16.78 -13.26
N SER A 376 3.90 15.58 -12.91
CA SER A 376 5.03 15.41 -11.99
C SER A 376 6.27 16.12 -12.52
N THR A 377 6.62 15.93 -13.81
CA THR A 377 7.74 16.63 -14.45
C THR A 377 7.60 18.16 -14.39
N GLN A 378 6.42 18.69 -14.73
CA GLN A 378 6.16 20.14 -14.65
C GLN A 378 6.29 20.70 -13.22
N ASN A 379 5.83 19.93 -12.23
CA ASN A 379 5.90 20.36 -10.83
C ASN A 379 7.33 20.31 -10.29
N ILE A 380 8.17 19.37 -10.75
CA ILE A 380 9.60 19.34 -10.44
C ILE A 380 10.32 20.57 -10.97
N GLU A 381 10.03 21.01 -12.20
CA GLU A 381 10.59 22.25 -12.77
C GLU A 381 10.17 23.49 -11.94
N GLY A 382 8.92 23.54 -11.50
CA GLY A 382 8.42 24.60 -10.61
C GLY A 382 9.13 24.63 -9.26
N LEU A 383 9.38 23.46 -8.66
CA LEU A 383 10.14 23.34 -7.41
C LEU A 383 11.59 23.79 -7.59
N GLN A 384 12.27 23.36 -8.65
CA GLN A 384 13.65 23.78 -8.94
C GLN A 384 13.78 25.29 -9.03
N ASN A 385 12.85 25.94 -9.72
CA ASN A 385 12.81 27.39 -9.82
C ASN A 385 12.57 28.08 -8.46
N THR A 386 11.77 27.46 -7.60
CA THR A 386 11.51 27.97 -6.24
C THR A 386 12.75 27.83 -5.36
N VAL A 387 13.41 26.67 -5.37
CA VAL A 387 14.66 26.42 -4.64
C VAL A 387 15.76 27.37 -5.12
N PHE A 388 15.91 27.54 -6.44
CA PHE A 388 16.90 28.46 -7.01
C PHE A 388 16.71 29.90 -6.51
N LYS A 389 15.47 30.42 -6.58
CA LYS A 389 15.14 31.75 -6.05
C LYS A 389 15.43 31.88 -4.56
N GLN A 390 15.23 30.81 -3.79
CA GLN A 390 15.50 30.80 -2.35
C GLN A 390 17.00 30.79 -2.07
N THR A 391 17.80 30.00 -2.80
CA THR A 391 19.26 30.00 -2.68
C THR A 391 19.84 31.38 -2.95
N THR A 392 19.37 32.08 -3.99
CA THR A 392 19.84 33.46 -4.29
C THR A 392 19.52 34.44 -3.16
N LYS A 393 18.35 34.32 -2.52
CA LYS A 393 17.97 35.16 -1.36
C LYS A 393 18.80 34.85 -0.11
N ILE A 394 19.11 33.58 0.14
CA ILE A 394 19.99 33.20 1.26
C ILE A 394 21.39 33.79 1.06
N SER A 395 21.88 33.80 -0.18
CA SER A 395 23.16 34.45 -0.51
C SER A 395 23.13 35.96 -0.25
N SER A 396 22.07 36.68 -0.61
CA SER A 396 21.98 38.13 -0.37
C SER A 396 21.91 38.48 1.12
N LEU A 397 21.17 37.69 1.90
CA LEU A 397 21.11 37.83 3.35
C LEU A 397 22.47 37.58 4.01
N SER A 398 23.20 36.56 3.53
CA SER A 398 24.55 36.28 4.03
C SER A 398 25.50 37.45 3.80
N THR A 399 25.44 38.08 2.61
CA THR A 399 26.24 39.27 2.30
C THR A 399 25.90 40.44 3.22
N SER A 400 24.61 40.75 3.38
CA SER A 400 24.15 41.85 4.25
C SER A 400 24.53 41.64 5.72
N LEU A 401 24.51 40.38 6.18
CA LEU A 401 24.93 40.02 7.54
C LEU A 401 26.45 40.23 7.76
N ASP A 402 27.26 39.93 6.75
CA ASP A 402 28.70 40.13 6.84
C ASP A 402 29.07 41.63 6.78
N GLU A 403 28.34 42.43 6.00
CA GLU A 403 28.44 43.89 6.01
C GLU A 403 28.11 44.46 7.40
N ALA A 404 26.98 44.05 8.00
CA ALA A 404 26.59 44.47 9.35
C ALA A 404 27.65 44.12 10.41
N LYS A 405 28.31 42.96 10.30
CA LYS A 405 29.42 42.57 11.21
C LYS A 405 30.63 43.49 11.07
N GLN A 406 31.00 43.84 9.84
CA GLN A 406 32.12 44.75 9.58
C GLN A 406 31.84 46.15 10.13
N GLU A 407 30.62 46.65 9.96
CA GLU A 407 30.18 47.93 10.50
C GLU A 407 30.17 47.92 12.05
N LEU A 408 29.67 46.85 12.66
CA LEU A 408 29.69 46.67 14.12
C LEU A 408 31.13 46.64 14.68
N GLN A 409 32.05 45.98 13.97
CA GLN A 409 33.46 45.95 14.35
C GLN A 409 34.08 47.35 14.27
N THR A 410 33.80 48.09 13.19
CA THR A 410 34.24 49.47 12.99
C THR A 410 33.72 50.39 14.10
N LEU A 411 32.45 50.22 14.50
CA LEU A 411 31.85 50.95 15.61
C LEU A 411 32.57 50.62 16.94
N LYS A 412 32.84 49.34 17.22
CA LYS A 412 33.53 48.90 18.44
C LYS A 412 34.92 49.54 18.57
N GLU A 413 35.66 49.61 17.47
CA GLU A 413 36.97 50.25 17.42
C GLU A 413 36.87 51.78 17.61
N SER A 414 35.86 52.41 17.00
CA SER A 414 35.63 53.86 17.08
C SER A 414 35.18 54.33 18.47
N VAL A 415 34.38 53.52 19.18
CA VAL A 415 33.99 53.76 20.58
C VAL A 415 35.20 53.67 21.52
N GLY A 416 36.13 52.75 21.26
CA GLY A 416 37.39 52.66 22.01
C GLY A 416 38.29 53.90 21.86
N ASN A 417 38.18 54.62 20.73
CA ASN A 417 39.01 55.78 20.38
C ASN A 417 38.30 57.14 20.54
N VAL A 418 37.01 57.17 20.92
CA VAL A 418 36.17 58.38 21.14
C VAL A 418 36.07 59.30 19.91
N ASP A 419 35.97 58.74 18.69
CA ASP A 419 35.69 59.52 17.48
C ASP A 419 34.19 59.67 17.23
N LEU A 420 33.62 60.77 17.72
CA LEU A 420 32.17 61.04 17.66
C LEU A 420 31.60 61.11 16.23
N GLN A 421 32.37 61.54 15.22
CA GLN A 421 31.86 61.62 13.85
C GLN A 421 31.83 60.26 13.17
N LEU A 422 32.86 59.45 13.39
CA LEU A 422 32.89 58.06 12.92
C LEU A 422 31.80 57.21 13.60
N ILE A 423 31.56 57.43 14.91
CA ILE A 423 30.47 56.78 15.64
C ILE A 423 29.10 57.11 15.02
N ILE A 424 28.82 58.39 14.72
CA ILE A 424 27.54 58.79 14.11
C ILE A 424 27.34 58.14 12.74
N LYS A 425 28.41 58.10 11.91
CA LYS A 425 28.35 57.48 10.59
C LYS A 425 28.11 55.97 10.69
N SER A 426 28.86 55.25 11.52
CA SER A 426 28.68 53.80 11.70
C SER A 426 27.31 53.44 12.27
N VAL A 427 26.73 54.27 13.14
CA VAL A 427 25.36 54.06 13.65
C VAL A 427 24.32 54.24 12.52
N PHE A 428 24.51 55.24 11.65
CA PHE A 428 23.62 55.48 10.51
C PHE A 428 23.69 54.35 9.46
N ASP A 429 24.91 53.87 9.16
CA ASP A 429 25.12 52.77 8.22
C ASP A 429 24.50 51.47 8.77
N LEU A 430 24.70 51.16 10.06
CA LEU A 430 24.04 50.04 10.74
C LEU A 430 22.51 50.14 10.71
N GLU A 431 21.95 51.34 10.86
CA GLU A 431 20.49 51.54 10.79
C GLU A 431 19.93 51.22 9.39
N ASN A 432 20.67 51.54 8.33
CA ASN A 432 20.28 51.22 6.96
C ASN A 432 20.40 49.72 6.67
N THR A 433 21.50 49.10 7.10
CA THR A 433 21.71 47.65 6.97
C THR A 433 20.64 46.88 7.75
N LEU A 434 20.28 47.33 8.96
CA LEU A 434 19.20 46.74 9.76
C LEU A 434 17.83 46.88 9.08
N LYS A 435 17.53 47.99 8.41
CA LYS A 435 16.28 48.16 7.63
C LYS A 435 16.22 47.23 6.42
N GLN A 436 17.34 47.01 5.73
CA GLN A 436 17.41 46.02 4.65
C GLN A 436 17.19 44.61 5.17
N ILE A 437 17.87 44.24 6.26
CA ILE A 437 17.70 42.94 6.92
C ILE A 437 16.24 42.76 7.39
N GLU A 438 15.61 43.77 7.98
CA GLU A 438 14.22 43.71 8.44
C GLU A 438 13.24 43.48 7.27
N GLY A 439 13.44 44.15 6.14
CA GLY A 439 12.64 43.94 4.93
C GLY A 439 12.80 42.54 4.31
N GLU A 440 14.00 41.97 4.39
CA GLU A 440 14.28 40.62 3.90
C GLU A 440 13.77 39.52 4.87
N ILE A 441 13.83 39.75 6.19
CA ILE A 441 13.35 38.82 7.23
C ILE A 441 11.82 38.64 7.20
N GLN A 442 11.04 39.70 6.95
CA GLN A 442 9.57 39.62 6.93
C GLN A 442 9.02 38.66 5.85
N ASN A 443 9.85 38.22 4.91
CA ASN A 443 9.48 37.34 3.80
C ASN A 443 10.18 35.97 3.84
N LEU A 444 10.84 35.60 4.95
CA LEU A 444 11.47 34.29 5.12
C LEU A 444 10.48 33.21 5.57
N PRO A 445 10.66 31.94 5.14
CA PRO A 445 9.93 30.81 5.71
C PRO A 445 10.29 30.60 7.19
N THR A 446 9.35 30.09 7.97
CA THR A 446 9.56 29.75 9.39
C THR A 446 10.61 28.65 9.55
N ALA A 447 11.28 28.59 10.72
CA ALA A 447 12.27 27.56 11.03
C ALA A 447 11.75 26.12 10.84
N GLU A 448 10.45 25.92 11.03
CA GLU A 448 9.73 24.66 10.76
C GLU A 448 9.76 24.27 9.28
N SER A 449 9.62 25.25 8.38
CA SER A 449 9.65 25.05 6.94
C SER A 449 11.05 24.66 6.46
N VAL A 450 12.10 25.25 7.05
CA VAL A 450 13.50 24.94 6.74
C VAL A 450 13.88 23.54 7.25
N LEU A 451 13.42 23.16 8.44
CA LEU A 451 13.64 21.81 8.99
C LEU A 451 12.97 20.74 8.11
N GLN A 452 11.80 21.05 7.55
CA GLN A 452 11.10 20.15 6.65
C GLN A 452 11.84 20.00 5.32
N ILE A 453 12.34 21.10 4.74
CA ILE A 453 13.16 21.07 3.52
C ILE A 453 14.45 20.26 3.73
N GLN A 454 15.12 20.39 4.88
CA GLN A 454 16.30 19.58 5.18
C GLN A 454 16.00 18.08 5.23
N LYS A 455 14.89 17.69 5.87
CA LYS A 455 14.45 16.28 5.89
C LYS A 455 14.14 15.75 4.50
N ASP A 456 13.51 16.57 3.67
CA ASP A 456 13.17 16.20 2.30
C ASP A 456 14.43 16.05 1.41
N ILE A 457 15.44 16.90 1.62
CA ILE A 457 16.74 16.81 0.96
C ILE A 457 17.49 15.53 1.39
N GLU A 458 17.54 15.22 2.69
CA GLU A 458 18.16 13.99 3.19
C GLU A 458 17.52 12.74 2.60
N LYS A 459 16.18 12.70 2.56
CA LYS A 459 15.44 11.59 1.97
C LYS A 459 15.72 11.45 0.47
N ASN A 460 15.79 12.57 -0.25
CA ASN A 460 16.10 12.54 -1.68
C ASN A 460 17.55 12.11 -1.94
N ALA A 461 18.51 12.51 -1.11
CA ALA A 461 19.88 12.05 -1.21
C ALA A 461 19.98 10.52 -1.03
N GLN A 462 19.26 9.96 -0.04
CA GLN A 462 19.20 8.50 0.15
C GLN A 462 18.60 7.78 -1.06
N ASN A 463 17.52 8.32 -1.63
CA ASN A 463 16.91 7.75 -2.83
C ASN A 463 17.86 7.78 -4.03
N ILE A 464 18.61 8.86 -4.22
CA ILE A 464 19.61 8.98 -5.30
C ILE A 464 20.71 7.93 -5.15
N THR A 465 21.19 7.68 -3.93
CA THR A 465 22.18 6.62 -3.67
C THR A 465 21.66 5.25 -4.09
N VAL A 466 20.42 4.91 -3.70
CA VAL A 466 19.80 3.63 -4.08
C VAL A 466 19.62 3.50 -5.59
N VAL A 467 19.28 4.59 -6.28
CA VAL A 467 19.17 4.59 -7.75
C VAL A 467 20.55 4.41 -8.38
N SER A 468 21.59 5.07 -7.86
CA SER A 468 22.97 4.90 -8.33
C SER A 468 23.43 3.45 -8.24
N GLU A 469 23.19 2.79 -7.10
CA GLU A 469 23.54 1.37 -6.90
C GLU A 469 22.82 0.45 -7.90
N LYS A 470 21.56 0.75 -8.22
CA LYS A 470 20.81 0.00 -9.24
C LYS A 470 21.36 0.25 -10.65
N VAL A 471 21.77 1.47 -10.97
CA VAL A 471 22.39 1.80 -12.25
C VAL A 471 23.71 1.03 -12.40
N ASP A 472 24.56 1.00 -11.37
CA ASP A 472 25.81 0.24 -11.37
C ASP A 472 25.58 -1.27 -11.61
N MET A 473 24.52 -1.82 -11.00
CA MET A 473 24.13 -3.23 -11.22
C MET A 473 23.65 -3.48 -12.66
N VAL A 474 22.89 -2.54 -13.23
CA VAL A 474 22.45 -2.61 -14.63
C VAL A 474 23.63 -2.53 -15.58
N GLU A 475 24.58 -1.62 -15.35
CA GLU A 475 25.80 -1.51 -16.16
C GLU A 475 26.60 -2.82 -16.15
N LYS A 476 26.75 -3.45 -14.97
CA LYS A 476 27.43 -4.75 -14.85
C LYS A 476 26.70 -5.88 -15.58
N ASN A 477 25.37 -5.86 -15.59
CA ASN A 477 24.56 -6.82 -16.35
C ASN A 477 24.71 -6.60 -17.85
N ILE A 478 24.70 -5.33 -18.31
CA ILE A 478 24.97 -4.99 -19.71
C ILE A 478 26.35 -5.48 -20.13
N GLU A 479 27.38 -5.30 -19.31
CA GLU A 479 28.72 -5.79 -19.60
C GLU A 479 28.76 -7.32 -19.74
N THR A 480 28.01 -8.03 -18.89
CA THR A 480 27.88 -9.50 -18.93
C THR A 480 27.16 -9.99 -20.19
N ILE A 481 26.10 -9.28 -20.58
CA ILE A 481 25.34 -9.56 -21.81
C ILE A 481 26.22 -9.30 -23.03
N SER A 482 26.97 -8.20 -23.07
CA SER A 482 27.90 -7.88 -24.15
C SER A 482 28.94 -8.99 -24.35
N LYS A 483 29.57 -9.49 -23.27
CA LYS A 483 30.50 -10.63 -23.33
C LYS A 483 29.84 -11.91 -23.86
N SER A 484 28.58 -12.14 -23.51
CA SER A 484 27.81 -13.28 -24.00
C SER A 484 27.50 -13.15 -25.50
N ILE A 485 27.18 -11.95 -25.97
CA ILE A 485 26.96 -11.65 -27.40
C ILE A 485 28.25 -11.87 -28.20
N GLU A 486 29.39 -11.39 -27.72
CA GLU A 486 30.70 -11.63 -28.36
C GLU A 486 30.99 -13.12 -28.51
N LYS A 487 30.69 -13.91 -27.48
CA LYS A 487 30.83 -15.38 -27.53
C LYS A 487 29.91 -16.01 -28.58
N VAL A 488 28.63 -15.62 -28.62
CA VAL A 488 27.68 -16.11 -29.62
C VAL A 488 28.13 -15.74 -31.03
N GLN A 489 28.66 -14.53 -31.25
CA GLN A 489 29.22 -14.13 -32.54
C GLN A 489 30.41 -15.00 -32.96
N SER A 490 31.33 -15.30 -32.03
CA SER A 490 32.44 -16.23 -32.28
C SER A 490 31.95 -17.64 -32.63
N ASP A 491 30.96 -18.15 -31.90
CA ASP A 491 30.36 -19.46 -32.16
C ASP A 491 29.67 -19.49 -33.55
N LEU A 492 28.95 -18.42 -33.92
CA LEU A 492 28.33 -18.28 -35.24
C LEU A 492 29.37 -18.29 -36.37
N GLN A 493 30.48 -17.56 -36.21
CA GLN A 493 31.59 -17.56 -37.18
C GLN A 493 32.22 -18.95 -37.31
N SER A 494 32.30 -19.72 -36.22
CA SER A 494 32.78 -21.10 -36.25
C SER A 494 31.82 -22.01 -37.03
N VAL A 495 30.52 -21.88 -36.80
CA VAL A 495 29.49 -22.62 -37.53
C VAL A 495 29.50 -22.26 -39.01
N ASP A 496 29.58 -20.98 -39.35
CA ASP A 496 29.66 -20.48 -40.72
C ASP A 496 30.87 -21.06 -41.49
N LYS A 497 32.05 -21.10 -40.86
CA LYS A 497 33.23 -21.78 -41.41
C LYS A 497 33.01 -23.28 -41.63
N ARG A 498 32.33 -23.96 -40.70
CA ARG A 498 32.02 -25.40 -40.83
C ARG A 498 31.02 -25.67 -41.95
N VAL A 499 29.98 -24.83 -42.09
CA VAL A 499 29.00 -24.92 -43.16
C VAL A 499 29.67 -24.67 -44.51
N THR A 500 30.48 -23.62 -44.62
CA THR A 500 31.25 -23.30 -45.85
C THR A 500 32.17 -24.46 -46.26
N ALA A 501 32.82 -25.14 -45.30
CA ALA A 501 33.67 -26.31 -45.58
C ALA A 501 32.86 -27.55 -46.04
N LEU A 502 31.64 -27.73 -45.53
CA LEU A 502 30.72 -28.79 -45.96
C LEU A 502 30.15 -28.50 -47.36
N GLU A 503 29.85 -27.24 -47.67
CA GLU A 503 29.37 -26.83 -49.00
C GLU A 503 30.47 -26.92 -50.06
N GLY A 504 31.72 -26.63 -49.69
CA GLY A 504 32.89 -26.76 -50.58
C GLY A 504 33.35 -28.21 -50.86
N THR A 505 32.83 -29.21 -50.14
CA THR A 505 33.16 -30.64 -50.34
C THR A 505 32.08 -31.43 -51.09
N GLY A 506 30.94 -30.81 -51.39
CA GLY A 506 29.83 -31.41 -52.16
C GLY A 506 29.92 -31.26 -53.69
N GLY A 507 31.03 -30.71 -54.20
CA GLY A 507 31.27 -30.51 -55.64
C GLY A 507 32.62 -31.07 -56.07
N ALA A 508 32.73 -32.40 -56.12
CA ALA A 508 33.75 -33.11 -56.89
C ALA A 508 33.18 -34.46 -57.36
#